data_AF-A0A655FYY1-F1
#
_entry.id   AF-A0A655FYY1-F1
#
_cell.length_a   1.000
_cell.length_b   1.000
_cell.length_c   1.000
_cell.angle_alpha   90.00
_cell.angle_beta   90.00
_cell.angle_gamma   90.00
#
_symmetry.space_group_name_H-M   'P 1'
#
loop_
_entity.id
_entity.type
_entity.pdbx_description
1 polymer ?
#
loop_
_entity_poly.entity_id
_entity_poly.type
_entity_poly.pdbx_seq_one_letter_code
_entity_poly.pdbx_strand_id
1 'polypeptide(L)' 'MANAGPNTNSSQFFMVYRDSKLPPQYTVFGTIQADGLTTLDKIAKAGVAGGGEDGKPATEVTITSVLLD' A
#
# COMPACT_ATOMS: atom_id res chain seq x y z
N MET A 1 -7.50 -3.04 4.32
CA MET A 1 -7.14 -2.42 5.63
C MET A 1 -6.04 -3.24 6.25
N ALA A 2 -4.99 -2.61 6.80
CA ALA A 2 -4.04 -3.35 7.62
C ALA A 2 -4.69 -3.66 8.98
N ASN A 3 -4.37 -4.82 9.56
CA ASN A 3 -4.89 -5.25 10.85
C ASN A 3 -3.90 -6.20 11.55
N ALA A 4 -4.15 -6.45 12.84
CA ALA A 4 -3.43 -7.38 13.70
C ALA A 4 -4.33 -8.57 14.10
N GLY A 5 -5.32 -8.89 13.27
CA GLY A 5 -6.34 -9.92 13.51
C GLY A 5 -7.78 -9.43 13.23
N PRO A 6 -8.77 -10.32 13.41
CA PRO A 6 -10.18 -9.98 13.21
C PRO A 6 -10.61 -8.77 14.05
N ASN A 7 -11.35 -7.84 13.45
CA ASN A 7 -11.92 -6.66 14.11
C ASN A 7 -10.90 -5.68 14.73
N THR A 8 -9.64 -5.66 14.26
CA THR A 8 -8.62 -4.70 14.73
C THR A 8 -8.26 -3.64 13.69
N ASN A 9 -9.18 -3.30 12.79
CA ASN A 9 -8.94 -2.24 11.79
C ASN A 9 -8.84 -0.87 12.48
N SER A 10 -7.91 -0.02 12.04
CA SER A 10 -7.76 1.36 12.51
C SER A 10 -7.40 2.26 11.32
N SER A 11 -6.36 3.10 11.42
CA SER A 11 -5.97 4.05 10.37
C SER A 11 -5.00 3.48 9.33
N GLN A 12 -4.27 2.41 9.63
CA GLN A 12 -3.31 1.84 8.70
C GLN A 12 -4.00 1.09 7.57
N PHE A 13 -3.59 1.36 6.33
CA PHE A 13 -4.05 0.68 5.13
C PHE A 13 -2.87 0.38 4.21
N PHE A 14 -3.09 -0.47 3.22
CA PHE A 14 -2.13 -0.80 2.19
C PHE A 14 -2.82 -0.81 0.82
N MET A 15 -2.03 -0.59 -0.23
CA MET A 15 -2.47 -0.54 -1.62
C MET A 15 -1.89 -1.72 -2.38
N VAL A 16 -2.76 -2.53 -2.99
CA VAL A 16 -2.35 -3.65 -3.84
C VAL A 16 -2.13 -3.11 -5.26
N TYR A 17 -0.87 -2.96 -5.67
CA TYR A 17 -0.49 -2.31 -6.93
C TYR A 17 -0.28 -3.30 -8.10
N ARG A 18 -0.34 -4.61 -7.83
CA ARG A 18 -0.27 -5.70 -8.79
C ARG A 18 -1.05 -6.90 -8.27
N ASP A 19 -1.44 -7.81 -9.16
CA ASP A 19 -2.17 -9.02 -8.79
C ASP A 19 -1.47 -9.77 -7.65
N SER A 20 -2.20 -9.93 -6.54
CA SER A 20 -1.66 -10.46 -5.29
C SER A 20 -2.67 -11.41 -4.65
N LYS A 21 -2.18 -12.55 -4.15
CA LYS A 21 -2.98 -13.47 -3.36
C LYS A 21 -2.90 -13.06 -1.90
N LEU A 22 -4.02 -12.65 -1.32
CA LEU A 22 -4.11 -12.27 0.08
C LEU A 22 -5.12 -13.19 0.80
N PRO A 23 -4.87 -13.54 2.07
CA PRO A 23 -5.89 -14.15 2.91
C PRO A 23 -7.16 -13.27 2.97
N PRO A 24 -8.36 -13.87 3.12
CA PRO A 24 -9.63 -13.14 3.16
C PRO A 24 -9.86 -12.43 4.51
N GLN A 25 -8.81 -11.85 5.09
CA GLN A 25 -8.80 -11.22 6.41
C GLN A 25 -8.73 -9.69 6.32
N TYR A 26 -8.59 -9.13 5.11
CA TYR A 26 -8.42 -7.70 4.90
C TYR A 26 -9.65 -7.10 4.24
N THR A 27 -10.23 -6.07 4.86
CA THR A 27 -11.32 -5.31 4.26
C THR A 27 -10.83 -4.56 3.02
N VAL A 28 -11.47 -4.81 1.88
CA VAL A 28 -11.32 -4.03 0.64
C VAL A 28 -12.35 -2.90 0.66
N PHE A 29 -11.92 -1.66 0.51
CA PHE A 29 -12.77 -0.47 0.63
C PHE A 29 -12.59 0.56 -0.49
N GLY A 30 -11.80 0.24 -1.51
CA GLY A 30 -11.53 1.14 -2.63
C GLY A 30 -10.74 0.46 -3.74
N THR A 31 -10.63 1.13 -4.89
CA THR A 31 -9.84 0.71 -6.05
C THR A 31 -8.94 1.86 -6.49
N ILE A 32 -7.76 1.54 -7.01
CA ILE A 32 -6.78 2.52 -7.48
C ILE A 32 -7.03 2.80 -8.97
N GLN A 33 -7.08 4.07 -9.34
CA GLN A 33 -7.19 4.49 -10.74
C GLN A 33 -5.87 4.25 -11.50
N ALA A 34 -5.90 4.26 -12.83
CA ALA A 34 -4.75 3.89 -13.67
C ALA A 34 -3.52 4.83 -13.48
N ASP A 35 -3.76 6.12 -13.25
CA ASP A 35 -2.73 7.11 -12.92
C ASP A 35 -2.11 6.87 -11.54
N GLY A 36 -2.92 6.47 -10.56
CA GLY A 36 -2.48 6.02 -9.25
C GLY A 36 -1.58 4.79 -9.34
N LEU A 37 -1.96 3.79 -10.15
CA LEU A 37 -1.12 2.59 -10.40
C LEU A 37 0.23 2.97 -11.02
N THR A 38 0.25 3.90 -11.98
CA THR A 38 1.48 4.41 -12.59
C THR A 38 2.41 5.05 -11.55
N THR A 39 1.85 5.71 -10.54
CA THR A 39 2.62 6.30 -9.44
C THR A 39 3.17 5.22 -8.50
N LEU A 40 2.35 4.23 -8.13
CA LEU A 40 2.77 3.12 -7.30
C LEU A 40 3.88 2.28 -7.94
N ASP A 41 3.86 2.10 -9.26
CA ASP A 41 4.93 1.42 -10.00
C ASP A 41 6.29 2.11 -9.83
N LYS A 42 6.32 3.45 -9.80
CA LYS A 42 7.57 4.20 -9.59
C LYS A 42 8.10 4.00 -8.18
N ILE A 43 7.21 4.00 -7.19
CA ILE A 43 7.56 3.77 -5.78
C ILE A 43 8.09 2.33 -5.61
N ALA A 44 7.38 1.34 -6.16
CA ALA A 44 7.78 -0.07 -6.06
C ALA A 44 9.14 -0.35 -6.72
N LYS A 45 9.44 0.31 -7.86
CA LYS A 45 10.73 0.19 -8.55
C LYS A 45 11.92 0.71 -7.75
N ALA A 46 11.72 1.67 -6.85
CA ALA A 46 12.79 2.17 -5.97
C ALA A 46 13.24 1.10 -4.96
N GLY A 47 12.35 0.16 -4.61
CA GLY A 47 12.65 -0.98 -3.76
C GLY A 47 12.78 -0.66 -2.27
N VAL A 48 13.25 -1.65 -1.52
CA VAL A 48 13.42 -1.60 -0.06
C VAL A 48 14.86 -1.19 0.27
N ALA A 49 15.03 -0.40 1.33
CA ALA A 49 16.34 -0.04 1.87
C ALA A 49 17.13 -1.32 2.21
N GLY A 50 18.33 -1.46 1.65
CA GLY A 50 19.13 -2.67 1.79
C GLY A 50 18.80 -3.81 0.81
N GLY A 51 17.84 -3.62 -0.10
CA GLY A 51 17.56 -4.55 -1.20
C GLY A 51 16.78 -5.81 -0.83
N GLY A 52 16.15 -5.83 0.36
CA GLY A 52 15.29 -6.93 0.80
C GLY A 52 13.91 -6.94 0.12
N GLU A 53 13.10 -7.94 0.46
CA GLU A 53 11.72 -8.06 -0.03
C GLU A 53 10.70 -7.31 0.83
N ASP A 54 11.05 -7.02 2.09
CA ASP A 54 10.22 -6.29 3.05
C ASP A 54 11.09 -5.37 3.92
N GLY A 55 10.49 -4.27 4.38
CA GLY A 55 11.12 -3.28 5.22
C GLY A 55 10.86 -1.85 4.77
N LYS A 56 11.68 -0.92 5.29
CA LYS A 56 11.57 0.50 4.95
C LYS A 56 11.90 0.73 3.46
N PRO A 57 11.23 1.66 2.78
CA PRO A 57 11.52 1.92 1.38
C PRO A 57 12.93 2.53 1.21
N ALA A 58 13.57 2.27 0.06
CA ALA A 58 14.90 2.83 -0.26
C ALA A 58 14.84 4.35 -0.47
N THR A 59 13.67 4.86 -0.86
CA THR A 59 13.37 6.29 -0.95
C THR A 59 12.11 6.57 -0.13
N GLU A 60 12.17 7.55 0.77
CA GLU A 60 11.02 7.91 1.61
C GLU A 60 9.84 8.41 0.75
N VAL A 61 8.64 7.95 1.09
CA VAL A 61 7.39 8.34 0.44
C VAL A 61 6.39 8.75 1.51
N THR A 62 5.89 9.97 1.42
CA THR A 62 5.02 10.58 2.43
C THR A 62 3.73 11.05 1.80
N ILE A 63 2.59 10.66 2.37
CA ILE A 63 1.28 11.25 2.04
C ILE A 63 1.25 12.63 2.69
N THR A 64 1.18 13.68 1.87
CA THR A 64 1.18 15.07 2.35
C THR A 64 -0.22 15.57 2.72
N SER A 65 -1.22 15.15 1.96
CA SER A 65 -2.63 15.48 2.17
C SER A 65 -3.53 14.44 1.53
N VAL A 66 -4.77 14.37 2.01
CA VAL A 66 -5.84 13.57 1.41
C VAL A 66 -7.01 14.51 1.20
N LEU A 67 -7.47 14.62 -0.04
CA LEU A 67 -8.61 15.44 -0.41
C LEU A 67 -9.77 14.53 -0.77
N LEU A 68 -10.95 14.89 -0.28
CA LEU A 68 -12.20 14.31 -0.75
C LEU A 68 -12.69 15.16 -1.90
N ASP A 69 -13.20 14.51 -2.95
CA ASP A 69 -13.86 15.17 -4.07
C ASP A 69 -15.14 15.89 -3.62
#